data_AF-A0AAV2PV07-F1
#
_entry.id   AF-A0AAV2PV07-F1
#
_cell.length_a   1.000
_cell.length_b   1.000
_cell.length_c   1.000
_cell.angle_alpha   90.00
_cell.angle_beta   90.00
_cell.angle_gamma   90.00
#
_symmetry.space_group_name_H-M   'P 1'
#
loop_
_entity.id
_entity.type
_entity.pdbx_description
1 polymer ?
#
loop_
_entity_poly.entity_id
_entity_poly.type
_entity_poly.pdbx_seq_one_letter_code
_entity_poly.pdbx_strand_id
1 'polypeptide(L)'
;MNLLIFLLYSFLQKCLSTSTYDLTVVWERVTTDAMANSRHREPDEYIALMDPDGSFSDLMYGSDGSNSFMEHGRRLSNLGYNNMNGVPDMEDPIVRGLSYITYDAPPNTDGNWWGHVIGTPNDLWKAIVLARDVIDHQLMTDFLNRWWVETPVGPVWNIESHEGDMTGGNLAPRAMLAEVEALLRDNFDVIHEQVKEAMYRELAQREAYNDAGLRGDGCLHQHSIQPHSTEVGYLDHILHLPYNHNYGKELLRFSATLLFWHSGLETDFEEVTIEGLYSAYLECNQWLFRGHIGEPSNAGRKIDKGEIIMGAAAETSIWDVGNTLLEMGRHQDQIEAALHRYENAQPEEEFALNGNRFFYQSDLMVQHRRKYMASLRILSNRTCRPETWPDDDMNANGYFQADGWLSVLIYGSEFGTKKNHIFQVYDWAKVPGVTNLYTTDIPQFKRGPIHAEHFFNNEVFVGGVSNGMVGLATMPYQRYHLPLHANKTWFFFDDVIIALGSGITLWESHQTGESVITTISQINFSEGYYTMGYHNGTQKVR
;
A
#
# COMPACT_ATOMS: atom_id res chain seq x y z
N MET A 1 -43.87 -24.88 -5.06
CA MET A 1 -44.67 -23.71 -4.62
C MET A 1 -44.82 -23.77 -3.10
N ASN A 2 -43.73 -23.49 -2.38
CA ASN A 2 -43.63 -23.28 -0.92
C ASN A 2 -42.13 -23.13 -0.52
N LEU A 3 -41.39 -22.33 -1.28
CA LEU A 3 -40.01 -21.92 -0.95
C LEU A 3 -39.81 -20.40 -1.10
N LEU A 4 -40.82 -19.68 -1.60
CA LEU A 4 -40.76 -18.24 -1.88
C LEU A 4 -41.38 -17.36 -0.77
N ILE A 5 -41.89 -17.96 0.32
CA ILE A 5 -42.65 -17.25 1.35
C ILE A 5 -41.86 -17.07 2.66
N PHE A 6 -40.75 -17.81 2.85
CA PHE A 6 -39.91 -17.68 4.05
C PHE A 6 -38.80 -16.63 3.94
N LEU A 7 -38.47 -16.15 2.73
CA LEU A 7 -37.51 -15.06 2.49
C LEU A 7 -38.14 -13.65 2.55
N LEU A 8 -39.45 -13.56 2.74
CA LEU A 8 -40.20 -12.30 2.74
C LEU A 8 -40.69 -11.86 4.13
N TYR A 9 -40.31 -12.58 5.20
CA TYR A 9 -40.80 -12.31 6.56
C TYR A 9 -39.74 -11.96 7.61
N SER A 10 -38.45 -11.89 7.25
CA SER A 10 -37.40 -11.28 8.10
C SER A 10 -37.07 -9.82 7.73
N PHE A 11 -37.64 -9.30 6.64
CA PHE A 11 -37.46 -7.92 6.19
C PHE A 11 -38.57 -7.01 6.73
N LEU A 12 -38.70 -6.83 8.06
CA LEU A 12 -39.54 -5.75 8.65
C LEU A 12 -39.42 -5.65 10.18
N GLN A 13 -38.21 -5.40 10.68
CA GLN A 13 -38.05 -4.49 11.82
C GLN A 13 -37.28 -3.27 11.35
N LYS A 14 -38.01 -2.39 10.67
CA LYS A 14 -37.62 -1.01 10.39
C LYS A 14 -37.34 -0.32 11.73
N CYS A 15 -36.07 -0.15 12.11
CA CYS A 15 -35.65 1.23 12.33
C CYS A 15 -35.91 1.92 10.99
N LEU A 16 -36.83 2.88 10.97
CA LEU A 16 -37.06 3.70 9.79
C LEU A 16 -35.73 4.36 9.48
N SER A 17 -35.04 3.85 8.45
CA SER A 17 -33.85 4.54 7.99
C SER A 17 -34.27 5.96 7.64
N THR A 18 -33.58 6.94 8.23
CA THR A 18 -33.76 8.35 7.95
C THR A 18 -33.08 8.76 6.65
N SER A 19 -32.35 7.82 6.01
CA SER A 19 -31.75 8.03 4.70
C SER A 19 -32.81 8.32 3.64
N THR A 20 -32.48 9.23 2.75
CA THR A 20 -33.25 9.54 1.55
C THR A 20 -33.07 8.50 0.44
N TYR A 21 -32.06 7.61 0.56
CA TYR A 21 -31.72 6.60 -0.44
C TYR A 21 -32.32 5.22 -0.15
N ASP A 22 -32.48 4.41 -1.20
CA ASP A 22 -32.67 2.96 -1.05
C ASP A 22 -31.29 2.28 -0.87
N LEU A 23 -31.00 1.87 0.36
CA LEU A 23 -29.72 1.26 0.75
C LEU A 23 -29.71 -0.27 0.63
N THR A 24 -30.75 -0.89 0.07
CA THR A 24 -30.87 -2.36 0.01
C THR A 24 -29.69 -3.02 -0.69
N VAL A 25 -29.31 -2.51 -1.87
CA VAL A 25 -28.20 -3.06 -2.66
C VAL A 25 -26.84 -2.73 -2.04
N VAL A 26 -26.70 -1.56 -1.41
CA VAL A 26 -25.48 -1.19 -0.67
C VAL A 26 -25.26 -2.19 0.48
N TRP A 27 -26.30 -2.46 1.26
CA TRP A 27 -26.23 -3.45 2.34
C TRP A 27 -25.91 -4.87 1.86
N GLU A 28 -26.46 -5.28 0.72
CA GLU A 28 -26.14 -6.55 0.10
C GLU A 28 -24.64 -6.64 -0.22
N ARG A 29 -24.09 -5.64 -0.93
CA ARG A 29 -22.67 -5.59 -1.31
C ARG A 29 -21.74 -5.52 -0.09
N VAL A 30 -22.03 -4.66 0.88
CA VAL A 30 -21.26 -4.55 2.13
C VAL A 30 -21.26 -5.87 2.92
N THR A 31 -22.40 -6.56 2.96
CA THR A 31 -22.51 -7.86 3.64
C THR A 31 -21.72 -8.93 2.88
N THR A 32 -21.83 -8.98 1.55
CA THR A 32 -21.05 -9.91 0.72
C THR A 32 -19.56 -9.71 0.90
N ASP A 33 -19.09 -8.46 0.92
CA ASP A 33 -17.68 -8.16 1.15
C ASP A 33 -17.24 -8.51 2.57
N ALA A 34 -18.08 -8.28 3.58
CA ALA A 34 -17.81 -8.71 4.94
C ALA A 34 -17.64 -10.24 5.03
N MET A 35 -18.49 -11.00 4.32
CA MET A 35 -18.38 -12.46 4.22
C MET A 35 -17.11 -12.89 3.48
N ALA A 36 -16.81 -12.29 2.32
CA ALA A 36 -15.65 -12.64 1.50
C ALA A 36 -14.31 -12.35 2.20
N ASN A 37 -14.27 -11.34 3.06
CA ASN A 37 -13.07 -10.95 3.81
C ASN A 37 -13.02 -11.53 5.24
N SER A 38 -13.97 -12.39 5.59
CA SER A 38 -13.94 -13.13 6.86
C SER A 38 -13.08 -14.39 6.73
N ARG A 39 -12.53 -14.88 7.85
CA ARG A 39 -11.82 -16.16 7.82
C ARG A 39 -12.83 -17.30 7.65
N HIS A 40 -12.44 -18.34 6.91
CA HIS A 40 -13.24 -19.54 6.71
C HIS A 40 -12.61 -20.72 7.44
N ARG A 41 -12.80 -20.75 8.75
CA ARG A 41 -12.40 -21.85 9.65
C ARG A 41 -13.60 -22.49 10.31
N GLU A 42 -13.40 -23.71 10.80
CA GLU A 42 -14.35 -24.39 11.68
C GLU A 42 -14.54 -23.57 12.96
N PRO A 43 -15.78 -23.17 13.32
CA PRO A 43 -16.03 -22.26 14.43
C PRO A 43 -15.58 -22.83 15.79
N ASP A 44 -15.60 -24.17 15.93
CA ASP A 44 -15.13 -24.87 17.13
C ASP A 44 -13.66 -24.57 17.48
N GLU A 45 -12.81 -24.25 16.49
CA GLU A 45 -11.42 -23.85 16.74
C GLU A 45 -11.33 -22.59 17.61
N TYR A 46 -12.24 -21.63 17.40
CA TYR A 46 -12.27 -20.38 18.14
C TYR A 46 -13.15 -20.48 19.38
N ILE A 47 -14.28 -21.17 19.32
CA ILE A 47 -15.15 -21.38 20.48
C ILE A 47 -14.40 -22.11 21.60
N ALA A 48 -13.53 -23.08 21.27
CA ALA A 48 -12.71 -23.78 22.26
C ALA A 48 -11.73 -22.86 23.01
N LEU A 49 -11.39 -21.69 22.44
CA LEU A 49 -10.52 -20.69 23.06
C LEU A 49 -11.30 -19.59 23.77
N MET A 50 -12.62 -19.50 23.57
CA MET A 50 -13.46 -18.44 24.10
C MET A 50 -13.88 -18.73 25.54
N ASP A 51 -13.56 -17.81 26.44
CA ASP A 51 -13.98 -17.86 27.84
C ASP A 51 -15.47 -17.51 28.00
N PRO A 52 -16.10 -17.83 29.15
CA PRO A 52 -17.51 -17.56 29.39
C PRO A 52 -17.91 -16.07 29.27
N ASP A 53 -16.98 -15.14 29.50
CA ASP A 53 -17.21 -13.70 29.35
C ASP A 53 -17.17 -13.22 27.89
N GLY A 54 -16.73 -14.05 26.95
CA GLY A 54 -16.57 -13.70 25.53
C GLY A 54 -15.15 -13.30 25.13
N SER A 55 -14.22 -13.23 26.09
CA SER A 55 -12.79 -13.07 25.78
C SER A 55 -12.22 -14.35 25.16
N PHE A 56 -11.02 -14.26 24.59
CA PHE A 56 -10.29 -15.43 24.09
C PHE A 56 -9.06 -15.63 24.97
N SER A 57 -8.93 -16.82 25.55
CA SER A 57 -7.92 -17.19 26.55
C SER A 57 -6.47 -17.09 26.08
N ASP A 58 -6.24 -17.12 24.77
CA ASP A 58 -4.92 -16.99 24.15
C ASP A 58 -4.58 -15.56 23.70
N LEU A 59 -5.49 -14.61 23.86
CA LEU A 59 -5.30 -13.20 23.52
C LEU A 59 -4.90 -12.37 24.76
N MET A 60 -3.97 -11.44 24.57
CA MET A 60 -3.28 -10.68 25.61
C MET A 60 -3.81 -9.23 25.72
N TYR A 61 -5.12 -9.07 25.83
CA TYR A 61 -5.78 -7.76 25.86
C TYR A 61 -5.09 -6.76 26.81
N GLY A 62 -4.87 -5.54 26.33
CA GLY A 62 -4.24 -4.46 27.08
C GLY A 62 -2.71 -4.56 27.22
N SER A 63 -2.08 -5.64 26.76
CA SER A 63 -0.62 -5.82 26.86
C SER A 63 0.11 -6.00 25.53
N ASP A 64 -0.62 -6.11 24.41
CA ASP A 64 -0.05 -6.25 23.06
C ASP A 64 -0.51 -5.16 22.07
N GLY A 65 -0.89 -4.00 22.61
CA GLY A 65 -1.44 -2.88 21.84
C GLY A 65 -2.78 -3.25 21.20
N SER A 66 -2.86 -3.13 19.86
CA SER A 66 -4.07 -3.44 19.09
C SER A 66 -4.20 -4.91 18.69
N ASN A 67 -3.13 -5.71 18.82
CA ASN A 67 -3.06 -7.03 18.17
C ASN A 67 -4.16 -7.98 18.62
N SER A 68 -4.43 -8.06 19.92
CA SER A 68 -5.51 -8.90 20.46
C SER A 68 -6.89 -8.42 20.02
N PHE A 69 -7.14 -7.12 19.91
CA PHE A 69 -8.44 -6.61 19.44
C PHE A 69 -8.65 -6.89 17.95
N MET A 70 -7.61 -6.71 17.13
CA MET A 70 -7.63 -7.06 15.71
C MET A 70 -7.88 -8.56 15.51
N GLU A 71 -7.19 -9.42 16.27
CA GLU A 71 -7.39 -10.86 16.19
C GLU A 71 -8.77 -11.30 16.71
N HIS A 72 -9.27 -10.68 17.78
CA HIS A 72 -10.63 -10.88 18.26
C HIS A 72 -11.65 -10.58 17.16
N GLY A 73 -11.53 -9.44 16.47
CA GLY A 73 -12.41 -9.06 15.35
C GLY A 73 -12.41 -10.08 14.22
N ARG A 74 -11.24 -10.61 13.85
CA ARG A 74 -11.12 -11.67 12.82
C ARG A 74 -11.76 -12.99 13.21
N ARG A 75 -11.77 -13.32 14.52
CA ARG A 75 -12.45 -14.53 15.03
C ARG A 75 -13.96 -14.32 15.04
N LEU A 76 -14.43 -13.16 15.50
CA LEU A 76 -15.85 -12.84 15.46
C LEU A 76 -16.40 -12.74 14.03
N SER A 77 -15.62 -12.25 13.07
CA SER A 77 -16.05 -12.23 11.68
C SER A 77 -16.18 -13.66 11.12
N ASN A 78 -15.32 -14.60 11.53
CA ASN A 78 -15.50 -16.02 11.22
C ASN A 78 -16.77 -16.61 11.86
N LEU A 79 -17.08 -16.28 13.11
CA LEU A 79 -18.33 -16.72 13.74
C LEU A 79 -19.55 -16.12 13.03
N GLY A 80 -19.52 -14.83 12.70
CA GLY A 80 -20.55 -14.16 11.91
C GLY A 80 -20.75 -14.79 10.53
N TYR A 81 -19.65 -15.12 9.83
CA TYR A 81 -19.70 -15.86 8.57
C TYR A 81 -20.40 -17.22 8.73
N ASN A 82 -20.08 -17.98 9.77
CA ASN A 82 -20.71 -19.26 10.04
C ASN A 82 -22.21 -19.11 10.38
N ASN A 83 -22.57 -18.10 11.18
CA ASN A 83 -23.96 -17.76 11.49
C ASN A 83 -24.78 -17.47 10.22
N MET A 84 -24.24 -16.62 9.33
CA MET A 84 -24.89 -16.26 8.06
C MET A 84 -25.05 -17.45 7.12
N ASN A 85 -24.21 -18.49 7.25
CA ASN A 85 -24.33 -19.74 6.51
C ASN A 85 -25.18 -20.80 7.22
N GLY A 86 -25.86 -20.44 8.32
CA GLY A 86 -26.82 -21.31 9.01
C GLY A 86 -26.18 -22.35 9.93
N VAL A 87 -24.92 -22.16 10.33
CA VAL A 87 -24.32 -22.97 11.41
C VAL A 87 -25.03 -22.61 12.73
N PRO A 88 -25.62 -23.59 13.45
CA PRO A 88 -26.39 -23.32 14.67
C PRO A 88 -25.49 -22.84 15.82
N ASP A 89 -26.13 -22.28 16.85
CA ASP A 89 -25.49 -21.91 18.13
C ASP A 89 -24.36 -20.85 18.02
N MET A 90 -24.36 -20.06 16.95
CA MET A 90 -23.36 -18.99 16.72
C MET A 90 -23.74 -17.65 17.34
N GLU A 91 -25.02 -17.38 17.58
CA GLU A 91 -25.48 -16.08 18.09
C GLU A 91 -24.89 -15.75 19.47
N ASP A 92 -24.95 -16.69 20.42
CA ASP A 92 -24.41 -16.50 21.78
C ASP A 92 -22.91 -16.12 21.80
N PRO A 93 -21.99 -16.87 21.18
CA PRO A 93 -20.57 -16.51 21.20
C PRO A 93 -20.29 -15.18 20.47
N ILE A 94 -21.06 -14.82 19.43
CA ILE A 94 -20.95 -13.51 18.77
C ILE A 94 -21.34 -12.39 19.75
N VAL A 95 -22.50 -12.50 20.39
CA VAL A 95 -23.00 -11.50 21.34
C VAL A 95 -22.04 -11.36 22.52
N ARG A 96 -21.57 -12.47 23.10
CA ARG A 96 -20.62 -12.45 24.22
C ARG A 96 -19.29 -11.82 23.83
N GLY A 97 -18.73 -12.17 22.67
CA GLY A 97 -17.48 -11.59 22.20
C GLY A 97 -17.57 -10.08 21.96
N LEU A 98 -18.61 -9.62 21.27
CA LEU A 98 -18.85 -8.18 21.07
C LEU A 98 -19.10 -7.45 22.40
N SER A 99 -19.85 -8.06 23.33
CA SER A 99 -20.07 -7.51 24.66
C SER A 99 -18.76 -7.35 25.43
N TYR A 100 -17.90 -8.37 25.44
CA TYR A 100 -16.62 -8.34 26.13
C TYR A 100 -15.76 -7.16 25.66
N ILE A 101 -15.53 -7.03 24.35
CA ILE A 101 -14.67 -5.94 23.83
C ILE A 101 -15.32 -4.56 23.95
N THR A 102 -16.63 -4.48 24.17
CA THR A 102 -17.34 -3.23 24.38
C THR A 102 -17.27 -2.80 25.84
N TYR A 103 -17.54 -3.70 26.78
CA TYR A 103 -17.79 -3.36 28.18
C TYR A 103 -16.67 -3.77 29.13
N ASP A 104 -16.05 -4.93 28.93
CA ASP A 104 -15.18 -5.56 29.94
C ASP A 104 -13.69 -5.52 29.59
N ALA A 105 -13.36 -5.49 28.30
CA ALA A 105 -11.98 -5.51 27.85
C ALA A 105 -11.21 -4.26 28.31
N PRO A 106 -9.91 -4.39 28.64
CA PRO A 106 -9.07 -3.25 28.95
C PRO A 106 -8.97 -2.28 27.75
N PRO A 107 -8.48 -1.04 27.95
CA PRO A 107 -8.23 -0.12 26.84
C PRO A 107 -7.27 -0.71 25.81
N ASN A 108 -7.42 -0.33 24.55
CA ASN A 108 -6.37 -0.51 23.56
C ASN A 108 -5.15 0.33 23.98
N THR A 109 -4.00 -0.30 24.16
CA THR A 109 -2.76 0.34 24.65
C THR A 109 -1.76 0.63 23.54
N ASP A 110 -2.15 0.54 22.28
CA ASP A 110 -1.26 0.77 21.14
C ASP A 110 -0.68 2.19 21.17
N GLY A 111 0.65 2.29 21.14
CA GLY A 111 1.34 3.58 21.09
C GLY A 111 1.22 4.25 19.73
N ASN A 112 0.77 3.53 18.69
CA ASN A 112 0.55 4.05 17.36
C ASN A 112 -0.94 4.35 17.14
N TRP A 113 -1.26 5.61 16.80
CA TRP A 113 -2.60 6.07 16.47
C TRP A 113 -3.31 5.18 15.44
N TRP A 114 -2.55 4.62 14.49
CA TRP A 114 -3.05 3.75 13.43
C TRP A 114 -3.84 2.56 13.99
N GLY A 115 -3.41 1.98 15.10
CA GLY A 115 -4.05 0.82 15.71
C GLY A 115 -5.46 1.11 16.22
N HIS A 116 -5.73 2.35 16.61
CA HIS A 116 -7.00 2.79 17.19
C HIS A 116 -8.05 3.14 16.13
N VAL A 117 -7.65 3.79 15.04
CA VAL A 117 -8.60 4.35 14.05
C VAL A 117 -8.53 3.69 12.66
N ILE A 118 -7.58 2.80 12.42
CA ILE A 118 -7.51 2.03 11.16
C ILE A 118 -7.39 0.54 11.48
N GLY A 119 -6.36 0.11 12.20
CA GLY A 119 -6.03 -1.30 12.41
C GLY A 119 -7.17 -2.08 13.06
N THR A 120 -7.54 -1.70 14.28
CA THR A 120 -8.61 -2.37 15.04
C THR A 120 -9.98 -2.25 14.33
N PRO A 121 -10.43 -1.06 13.91
CA PRO A 121 -11.67 -0.93 13.14
C PRO A 121 -11.70 -1.78 11.86
N ASN A 122 -10.58 -1.86 11.13
CA ASN A 122 -10.48 -2.67 9.90
C ASN A 122 -10.68 -4.17 10.13
N ASP A 123 -10.34 -4.69 11.31
CA ASP A 123 -10.60 -6.10 11.65
C ASP A 123 -11.94 -6.31 12.36
N LEU A 124 -12.54 -5.25 12.91
CA LEU A 124 -13.85 -5.28 13.57
C LEU A 124 -15.04 -5.08 12.64
N TRP A 125 -14.92 -4.29 11.56
CA TRP A 125 -16.07 -3.89 10.74
C TRP A 125 -16.87 -5.09 10.19
N LYS A 126 -16.16 -6.16 9.81
CA LYS A 126 -16.77 -7.39 9.29
C LYS A 126 -17.63 -8.07 10.35
N ALA A 127 -17.10 -8.17 11.57
CA ALA A 127 -17.80 -8.81 12.67
C ALA A 127 -19.10 -8.05 13.00
N ILE A 128 -19.03 -6.72 13.13
CA ILE A 128 -20.21 -5.91 13.48
C ILE A 128 -21.25 -5.88 12.35
N VAL A 129 -20.84 -5.85 11.08
CA VAL A 129 -21.75 -5.93 9.93
C VAL A 129 -22.48 -7.27 9.90
N LEU A 130 -21.78 -8.39 10.13
CA LEU A 130 -22.37 -9.73 10.10
C LEU A 130 -23.20 -10.05 11.36
N ALA A 131 -22.96 -9.34 12.46
CA ALA A 131 -23.69 -9.50 13.72
C ALA A 131 -24.88 -8.56 13.88
N ARG A 132 -25.11 -7.64 12.93
CA ARG A 132 -26.09 -6.54 13.07
C ARG A 132 -27.53 -6.98 13.40
N ASP A 133 -27.94 -8.16 12.92
CA ASP A 133 -29.29 -8.70 13.13
C ASP A 133 -29.36 -9.61 14.37
N VAL A 134 -28.20 -9.85 15.01
CA VAL A 134 -28.03 -10.72 16.19
C VAL A 134 -27.89 -9.90 17.47
N ILE A 135 -27.26 -8.73 17.40
CA ILE A 135 -27.07 -7.86 18.57
C ILE A 135 -28.20 -6.85 18.73
N ASP A 136 -28.45 -6.43 19.97
CA ASP A 136 -29.39 -5.35 20.22
C ASP A 136 -28.82 -3.96 19.89
N HIS A 137 -29.71 -2.97 19.78
CA HIS A 137 -29.36 -1.59 19.44
C HIS A 137 -28.41 -0.94 20.46
N GLN A 138 -28.49 -1.33 21.74
CA GLN A 138 -27.65 -0.75 22.79
C GLN A 138 -26.21 -1.22 22.63
N LEU A 139 -26.00 -2.53 22.47
CA LEU A 139 -24.68 -3.11 22.21
C LEU A 139 -24.08 -2.54 20.92
N MET A 140 -24.86 -2.44 19.83
CA MET A 140 -24.41 -1.82 18.58
C MET A 140 -23.92 -0.38 18.80
N THR A 141 -24.72 0.43 19.51
CA THR A 141 -24.41 1.84 19.77
C THR A 141 -23.14 1.99 20.59
N ASP A 142 -23.03 1.25 21.70
CA ASP A 142 -21.87 1.32 22.60
C ASP A 142 -20.60 0.78 21.95
N PHE A 143 -20.72 -0.29 21.16
CA PHE A 143 -19.61 -0.83 20.37
C PHE A 143 -19.04 0.23 19.42
N LEU A 144 -19.91 0.87 18.63
CA LEU A 144 -19.48 1.92 17.71
C LEU A 144 -18.98 3.17 18.46
N ASN A 145 -19.52 3.50 19.62
CA ASN A 145 -18.99 4.60 20.44
C ASN A 145 -17.55 4.29 20.82
N ARG A 146 -17.27 3.09 21.36
CA ARG A 146 -15.93 2.72 21.80
C ARG A 146 -14.91 2.63 20.67
N TRP A 147 -15.29 2.01 19.55
CA TRP A 147 -14.33 1.62 18.50
C TRP A 147 -14.28 2.57 17.31
N TRP A 148 -15.30 3.41 17.10
CA TRP A 148 -15.35 4.37 16.00
C TRP A 148 -15.31 5.83 16.47
N VAL A 149 -16.03 6.19 17.54
CA VAL A 149 -16.25 7.61 17.88
C VAL A 149 -15.31 8.11 18.98
N GLU A 150 -15.23 7.37 20.07
CA GLU A 150 -14.53 7.72 21.31
C GLU A 150 -13.19 6.98 21.44
N THR A 151 -12.50 6.78 20.30
CA THR A 151 -11.18 6.14 20.35
C THR A 151 -10.18 7.05 21.07
N PRO A 152 -9.08 6.50 21.64
CA PRO A 152 -8.08 7.28 22.37
C PRO A 152 -7.43 8.43 21.57
N VAL A 153 -7.51 8.40 20.24
CA VAL A 153 -6.93 9.38 19.31
C VAL A 153 -7.98 10.11 18.48
N GLY A 154 -9.24 10.11 18.94
CA GLY A 154 -10.37 10.72 18.25
C GLY A 154 -11.10 9.77 17.29
N PRO A 155 -12.14 10.25 16.58
CA PRO A 155 -13.00 9.37 15.80
C PRO A 155 -12.32 8.83 14.53
N VAL A 156 -12.74 7.65 14.09
CA VAL A 156 -12.33 7.01 12.83
C VAL A 156 -12.59 7.93 11.65
N TRP A 157 -13.73 8.61 11.59
CA TRP A 157 -14.00 9.61 10.57
C TRP A 157 -14.02 11.01 11.19
N ASN A 158 -13.11 11.87 10.73
CA ASN A 158 -13.09 13.28 11.10
C ASN A 158 -12.46 14.12 10.00
N ILE A 159 -13.27 14.95 9.33
CA ILE A 159 -12.79 15.86 8.29
C ILE A 159 -12.13 17.13 8.86
N GLU A 160 -12.33 17.42 10.16
CA GLU A 160 -11.80 18.61 10.82
C GLU A 160 -10.50 18.33 11.62
N SER A 161 -10.40 17.15 12.24
CA SER A 161 -9.23 16.74 13.02
C SER A 161 -8.19 16.04 12.13
N HIS A 162 -7.02 16.66 12.06
CA HIS A 162 -5.87 16.21 11.27
C HIS A 162 -4.95 15.23 12.03
N GLU A 163 -5.33 14.75 13.22
CA GLU A 163 -4.52 13.73 13.90
C GLU A 163 -4.46 12.45 13.03
N GLY A 164 -3.24 12.13 12.57
CA GLY A 164 -2.96 11.01 11.66
C GLY A 164 -3.03 11.32 10.15
N ASP A 165 -3.27 12.59 9.76
CA ASP A 165 -3.41 13.09 8.38
C ASP A 165 -4.27 12.17 7.47
N MET A 166 -5.55 12.50 7.34
CA MET A 166 -6.56 11.86 6.47
C MET A 166 -6.22 11.98 4.97
N THR A 167 -5.15 11.33 4.54
CA THR A 167 -4.53 11.49 3.22
C THR A 167 -4.13 10.16 2.62
N GLY A 168 -4.20 10.04 1.30
CA GLY A 168 -3.72 8.87 0.56
C GLY A 168 -4.09 7.54 1.20
N GLY A 169 -3.09 6.73 1.56
CA GLY A 169 -3.31 5.40 2.11
C GLY A 169 -3.94 5.34 3.51
N ASN A 170 -4.07 6.48 4.21
CA ASN A 170 -4.81 6.59 5.47
C ASN A 170 -6.25 7.05 5.27
N LEU A 171 -6.53 7.81 4.19
CA LEU A 171 -7.85 8.35 3.89
C LEU A 171 -8.85 7.25 3.53
N ALA A 172 -8.55 6.47 2.48
CA ALA A 172 -9.50 5.49 1.96
C ALA A 172 -9.96 4.40 2.94
N PRO A 173 -9.10 3.79 3.79
CA PRO A 173 -9.61 2.88 4.82
C PRO A 173 -10.58 3.58 5.77
N ARG A 174 -10.26 4.82 6.19
CA ARG A 174 -11.12 5.58 7.12
C ARG A 174 -12.43 6.00 6.45
N ALA A 175 -12.41 6.33 5.15
CA ALA A 175 -13.62 6.61 4.36
C ALA A 175 -14.54 5.39 4.24
N MET A 176 -13.97 4.22 3.92
CA MET A 176 -14.75 2.97 3.89
C MET A 176 -15.35 2.65 5.28
N LEU A 177 -14.57 2.81 6.34
CA LEU A 177 -15.04 2.56 7.71
C LEU A 177 -16.09 3.58 8.17
N ALA A 178 -16.02 4.82 7.70
CA ALA A 178 -17.04 5.84 7.92
C ALA A 178 -18.38 5.42 7.30
N GLU A 179 -18.35 4.88 6.08
CA GLU A 179 -19.53 4.38 5.38
C GLU A 179 -20.19 3.24 6.17
N VAL A 180 -19.38 2.31 6.70
CA VAL A 180 -19.87 1.21 7.55
C VAL A 180 -20.53 1.74 8.82
N GLU A 181 -19.90 2.70 9.52
CA GLU A 181 -20.50 3.34 10.68
C GLU A 181 -21.83 4.00 10.30
N ALA A 182 -21.86 4.70 9.17
CA ALA A 182 -23.01 5.49 8.77
C ALA A 182 -24.23 4.66 8.42
N LEU A 183 -24.00 3.50 7.79
CA LEU A 183 -25.00 2.48 7.56
C LEU A 183 -25.55 1.91 8.88
N LEU A 184 -24.68 1.63 9.86
CA LEU A 184 -25.08 1.06 11.15
C LEU A 184 -25.76 2.05 12.11
N ARG A 185 -25.51 3.36 11.97
CA ARG A 185 -26.05 4.43 12.83
C ARG A 185 -27.17 5.25 12.21
N ASP A 186 -27.57 4.92 10.99
CA ASP A 186 -28.63 5.61 10.26
C ASP A 186 -28.38 7.13 10.12
N ASN A 187 -27.12 7.52 9.92
CA ASN A 187 -26.68 8.87 9.56
C ASN A 187 -25.97 8.89 8.19
N PHE A 188 -26.31 7.92 7.34
CA PHE A 188 -25.74 7.64 6.03
C PHE A 188 -25.59 8.90 5.16
N ASP A 189 -26.68 9.63 4.89
CA ASP A 189 -26.68 10.75 3.93
C ASP A 189 -25.62 11.81 4.23
N VAL A 190 -25.38 12.11 5.51
CA VAL A 190 -24.42 13.15 5.92
C VAL A 190 -22.98 12.67 5.74
N ILE A 191 -22.68 11.45 6.18
CA ILE A 191 -21.32 10.89 6.11
C ILE A 191 -20.96 10.56 4.66
N HIS A 192 -21.89 9.98 3.92
CA HIS A 192 -21.70 9.62 2.51
C HIS A 192 -21.32 10.83 1.65
N GLU A 193 -21.97 11.99 1.84
CA GLU A 193 -21.60 13.21 1.13
C GLU A 193 -20.21 13.74 1.52
N GLN A 194 -19.82 13.63 2.79
CA GLN A 194 -18.45 13.97 3.21
C GLN A 194 -17.40 13.04 2.60
N VAL A 195 -17.71 11.74 2.53
CA VAL A 195 -16.87 10.72 1.91
C VAL A 195 -16.74 10.99 0.41
N LYS A 196 -17.83 11.30 -0.29
CA LYS A 196 -17.82 11.70 -1.71
C LYS A 196 -16.92 12.91 -1.95
N GLU A 197 -17.02 13.95 -1.13
CA GLU A 197 -16.17 15.13 -1.25
C GLU A 197 -14.68 14.80 -1.03
N ALA A 198 -14.35 14.01 0.00
CA ALA A 198 -12.98 13.62 0.28
C ALA A 198 -12.37 12.75 -0.84
N MET A 199 -13.14 11.79 -1.35
CA MET A 199 -12.71 10.92 -2.44
C MET A 199 -12.59 11.68 -3.77
N TYR A 200 -13.46 12.66 -4.02
CA TYR A 200 -13.34 13.55 -5.18
C TYR A 200 -12.02 14.34 -5.15
N ARG A 201 -11.66 14.92 -4.00
CA ARG A 201 -10.39 15.65 -3.84
C ARG A 201 -9.17 14.75 -4.07
N GLU A 202 -9.16 13.55 -3.50
CA GLU A 202 -8.03 12.62 -3.61
C GLU A 202 -7.93 12.00 -5.01
N LEU A 203 -9.02 11.48 -5.58
CA LEU A 203 -8.99 10.70 -6.83
C LEU A 203 -9.14 11.56 -8.07
N ALA A 204 -10.11 12.48 -8.10
CA ALA A 204 -10.40 13.29 -9.28
C ALA A 204 -9.46 14.50 -9.38
N GLN A 205 -9.37 15.29 -8.30
CA GLN A 205 -8.56 16.51 -8.31
C GLN A 205 -7.08 16.24 -8.06
N ARG A 206 -6.75 15.10 -7.42
CA ARG A 206 -5.39 14.75 -6.96
C ARG A 206 -4.81 15.86 -6.07
N GLU A 207 -5.67 16.44 -5.23
CA GLU A 207 -5.34 17.49 -4.27
C GLU A 207 -4.69 16.89 -3.02
N ALA A 208 -3.42 16.49 -3.16
CA ALA A 208 -2.65 15.95 -2.05
C ALA A 208 -2.54 16.95 -0.88
N TYR A 209 -3.01 16.57 0.31
CA TYR A 209 -2.85 17.36 1.53
C TYR A 209 -1.52 17.03 2.21
N ASN A 210 -0.81 18.04 2.71
CA ASN A 210 0.57 17.91 3.22
C ASN A 210 1.50 17.12 2.28
N ASP A 211 1.23 17.16 0.97
CA ASP A 211 1.94 16.39 -0.04
C ASP A 211 1.92 14.86 0.20
N ALA A 212 0.79 14.37 0.69
CA ALA A 212 0.41 12.97 0.69
C ALA A 212 -0.87 12.77 -0.14
N GLY A 213 -0.85 11.77 -1.03
CA GLY A 213 -1.93 11.46 -1.97
C GLY A 213 -1.44 11.23 -3.40
N LEU A 214 -2.40 11.07 -4.31
CA LEU A 214 -2.15 10.94 -5.74
C LEU A 214 -1.55 12.20 -6.35
N ARG A 215 -0.70 12.00 -7.35
CA ARG A 215 0.06 13.04 -8.04
C ARG A 215 -0.40 13.22 -9.48
N GLY A 216 -0.01 14.34 -10.10
CA GLY A 216 -0.31 14.63 -11.49
C GLY A 216 0.26 13.59 -12.47
N ASP A 217 1.35 12.90 -12.09
CA ASP A 217 1.90 11.79 -12.86
C ASP A 217 1.19 10.43 -12.64
N GLY A 218 0.21 10.39 -11.72
CA GLY A 218 -0.64 9.24 -11.37
C GLY A 218 -0.13 8.44 -10.18
N CYS A 219 1.08 8.72 -9.68
CA CYS A 219 1.66 7.94 -8.59
C CYS A 219 1.21 8.43 -7.21
N LEU A 220 1.26 7.56 -6.21
CA LEU A 220 0.94 7.93 -4.83
C LEU A 220 2.22 8.30 -4.09
N HIS A 221 2.21 9.47 -3.45
CA HIS A 221 3.21 9.80 -2.44
C HIS A 221 2.61 9.77 -1.05
N GLN A 222 3.37 9.30 -0.07
CA GLN A 222 2.96 9.29 1.34
C GLN A 222 4.20 9.45 2.20
N HIS A 223 4.06 10.04 3.38
CA HIS A 223 5.16 10.17 4.35
C HIS A 223 6.32 11.05 3.84
N SER A 224 6.00 11.99 2.96
CA SER A 224 6.89 13.06 2.52
C SER A 224 7.52 13.79 3.72
N ILE A 225 8.76 14.25 3.57
CA ILE A 225 9.47 14.98 4.64
C ILE A 225 9.11 16.46 4.52
N GLN A 226 8.53 17.00 5.59
CA GLN A 226 8.06 18.39 5.66
C GLN A 226 9.22 19.38 5.89
N PRO A 227 9.05 20.67 5.57
CA PRO A 227 10.05 21.70 5.79
C PRO A 227 10.50 21.77 7.25
N HIS A 228 11.80 21.81 7.49
CA HIS A 228 12.36 21.79 8.85
C HIS A 228 13.83 22.22 8.91
N SER A 229 14.29 22.52 10.13
CA SER A 229 15.71 22.71 10.42
C SER A 229 16.47 21.39 10.33
N THR A 230 17.63 21.41 9.70
CA THR A 230 18.55 20.28 9.48
C THR A 230 19.91 20.62 10.09
N GLU A 231 20.84 19.66 10.15
CA GLU A 231 22.20 19.92 10.64
C GLU A 231 22.99 20.87 9.71
N VAL A 232 22.58 20.96 8.44
CA VAL A 232 23.26 21.73 7.39
C VAL A 232 22.52 23.00 6.96
N GLY A 233 21.39 23.33 7.59
CA GLY A 233 20.59 24.52 7.25
C GLY A 233 19.09 24.30 7.46
N TYR A 234 18.27 24.92 6.61
CA TYR A 234 16.81 24.76 6.65
C TYR A 234 16.33 24.18 5.32
N LEU A 235 15.57 23.09 5.37
CA LEU A 235 14.83 22.55 4.24
C LEU A 235 13.55 23.38 4.09
N ASP A 236 13.47 24.15 3.01
CA ASP A 236 12.38 25.13 2.76
C ASP A 236 11.23 24.59 1.90
N HIS A 237 11.29 23.32 1.51
CA HIS A 237 10.29 22.65 0.67
C HIS A 237 10.08 21.20 1.11
N ILE A 238 9.03 20.57 0.57
CA ILE A 238 8.70 19.19 0.89
C ILE A 238 9.53 18.24 0.03
N LEU A 239 10.08 17.19 0.66
CA LEU A 239 10.69 16.07 -0.06
C LEU A 239 9.65 14.98 -0.24
N HIS A 240 9.22 14.80 -1.47
CA HIS A 240 8.18 13.87 -1.84
C HIS A 240 8.65 12.41 -1.75
N LEU A 241 7.79 11.54 -1.25
CA LEU A 241 8.10 10.11 -1.10
C LEU A 241 7.11 9.23 -1.86
N PRO A 242 7.48 8.70 -3.03
CA PRO A 242 6.70 7.67 -3.74
C PRO A 242 6.57 6.40 -2.91
N TYR A 243 5.35 5.87 -2.83
CA TYR A 243 5.01 4.81 -1.87
C TYR A 243 3.88 3.89 -2.36
N ASN A 244 3.81 3.68 -3.67
CA ASN A 244 2.72 2.98 -4.34
C ASN A 244 2.48 1.56 -3.79
N HIS A 245 3.52 0.80 -3.45
CA HIS A 245 3.37 -0.63 -3.14
C HIS A 245 2.80 -0.90 -1.76
N ASN A 246 2.84 0.11 -0.88
CA ASN A 246 2.36 0.00 0.48
C ASN A 246 1.16 0.95 0.68
N TYR A 247 1.35 2.25 0.93
CA TYR A 247 0.23 3.18 1.06
C TYR A 247 -0.61 3.33 -0.22
N GLY A 248 -0.01 3.24 -1.41
CA GLY A 248 -0.79 3.35 -2.67
C GLY A 248 -1.71 2.16 -2.88
N LYS A 249 -1.23 0.96 -2.54
CA LYS A 249 -2.01 -0.28 -2.50
C LYS A 249 -3.19 -0.15 -1.54
N GLU A 250 -2.98 0.46 -0.37
CA GLU A 250 -4.05 0.72 0.59
C GLU A 250 -5.07 1.74 0.06
N LEU A 251 -4.62 2.84 -0.56
CA LEU A 251 -5.52 3.80 -1.21
C LEU A 251 -6.39 3.10 -2.27
N LEU A 252 -5.76 2.38 -3.20
CA LEU A 252 -6.45 1.75 -4.32
C LEU A 252 -7.46 0.70 -3.86
N ARG A 253 -7.08 -0.21 -2.96
CA ARG A 253 -7.99 -1.29 -2.52
C ARG A 253 -9.23 -0.78 -1.83
N PHE A 254 -9.08 0.14 -0.88
CA PHE A 254 -10.20 0.65 -0.11
C PHE A 254 -11.08 1.58 -0.95
N SER A 255 -10.48 2.35 -1.86
CA SER A 255 -11.24 3.14 -2.83
C SER A 255 -12.05 2.26 -3.78
N ALA A 256 -11.46 1.19 -4.31
CA ALA A 256 -12.17 0.27 -5.21
C ALA A 256 -13.34 -0.41 -4.51
N THR A 257 -13.13 -0.95 -3.30
CA THR A 257 -14.20 -1.54 -2.48
C THR A 257 -15.32 -0.53 -2.19
N LEU A 258 -14.96 0.66 -1.71
CA LEU A 258 -15.94 1.71 -1.40
C LEU A 258 -16.75 2.10 -2.64
N LEU A 259 -16.11 2.44 -3.75
CA LEU A 259 -16.82 2.84 -4.98
C LEU A 259 -17.67 1.69 -5.54
N PHE A 260 -17.21 0.44 -5.43
CA PHE A 260 -17.96 -0.73 -5.88
C PHE A 260 -19.29 -0.90 -5.14
N TRP A 261 -19.34 -0.65 -3.82
CA TRP A 261 -20.58 -0.71 -3.05
C TRP A 261 -21.70 0.15 -3.63
N HIS A 262 -21.34 1.29 -4.22
CA HIS A 262 -22.31 2.25 -4.76
C HIS A 262 -22.47 2.21 -6.28
N SER A 263 -21.64 1.42 -6.98
CA SER A 263 -21.59 1.41 -8.44
C SER A 263 -22.95 1.15 -9.09
N GLY A 264 -23.41 2.10 -9.90
CA GLY A 264 -24.69 2.05 -10.63
C GLY A 264 -25.93 2.38 -9.79
N LEU A 265 -25.78 2.87 -8.56
CA LEU A 265 -26.87 3.25 -7.66
C LEU A 265 -27.06 4.77 -7.60
N GLU A 266 -28.11 5.23 -6.90
CA GLU A 266 -28.32 6.67 -6.66
C GLU A 266 -27.24 7.27 -5.74
N THR A 267 -26.63 6.43 -4.90
CA THR A 267 -25.50 6.76 -4.01
C THR A 267 -24.14 6.68 -4.71
N ASP A 268 -24.08 6.53 -6.03
CA ASP A 268 -22.81 6.41 -6.73
C ASP A 268 -21.96 7.69 -6.64
N PHE A 269 -20.66 7.52 -6.78
CA PHE A 269 -19.70 8.61 -6.83
C PHE A 269 -19.78 9.33 -8.18
N GLU A 270 -19.32 10.59 -8.21
CA GLU A 270 -19.24 11.33 -9.47
C GLU A 270 -18.34 10.61 -10.48
N GLU A 271 -18.70 10.68 -11.77
CA GLU A 271 -17.96 10.01 -12.84
C GLU A 271 -16.47 10.34 -12.84
N VAL A 272 -16.12 11.61 -12.59
CA VAL A 272 -14.72 12.06 -12.50
C VAL A 272 -13.95 11.45 -11.33
N THR A 273 -14.61 11.14 -10.21
CA THR A 273 -14.02 10.44 -9.07
C THR A 273 -13.76 8.97 -9.41
N ILE A 274 -14.73 8.33 -10.06
CA ILE A 274 -14.60 6.95 -10.53
C ILE A 274 -13.45 6.85 -11.54
N GLU A 275 -13.44 7.70 -12.57
CA GLU A 275 -12.34 7.76 -13.56
C GLU A 275 -10.99 8.08 -12.91
N GLY A 276 -10.96 8.88 -11.84
CA GLY A 276 -9.76 9.12 -11.04
C GLY A 276 -9.12 7.84 -10.49
N LEU A 277 -9.93 6.90 -9.99
CA LEU A 277 -9.48 5.58 -9.53
C LEU A 277 -8.93 4.73 -10.68
N TYR A 278 -9.64 4.65 -11.81
CA TYR A 278 -9.18 3.93 -13.00
C TYR A 278 -7.86 4.51 -13.54
N SER A 279 -7.73 5.83 -13.58
CA SER A 279 -6.50 6.52 -13.97
C SER A 279 -5.36 6.23 -12.99
N ALA A 280 -5.58 6.22 -11.67
CA ALA A 280 -4.52 5.87 -10.72
C ALA A 280 -4.00 4.44 -10.94
N TYR A 281 -4.90 3.51 -11.23
CA TYR A 281 -4.57 2.12 -11.57
C TYR A 281 -3.79 2.02 -12.90
N LEU A 282 -4.30 2.65 -13.96
CA LEU A 282 -3.79 2.51 -15.32
C LEU A 282 -2.57 3.41 -15.64
N GLU A 283 -2.45 4.59 -15.04
CA GLU A 283 -1.43 5.55 -15.40
C GLU A 283 -0.12 5.38 -14.62
N CYS A 284 -0.19 4.95 -13.36
CA CYS A 284 1.01 4.67 -12.57
C CYS A 284 1.04 3.22 -12.06
N ASN A 285 0.03 2.76 -11.31
CA ASN A 285 0.16 1.52 -10.54
C ASN A 285 0.57 0.32 -11.41
N GLN A 286 -0.11 0.08 -12.54
CA GLN A 286 0.24 -1.04 -13.44
C GLN A 286 1.66 -0.98 -14.03
N TRP A 287 2.26 0.21 -14.15
CA TRP A 287 3.61 0.35 -14.69
C TRP A 287 4.66 -0.15 -13.70
N LEU A 288 4.33 -0.21 -12.42
CA LEU A 288 5.26 -0.53 -11.35
C LEU A 288 5.42 -2.02 -11.08
N PHE A 289 4.87 -2.89 -11.94
CA PHE A 289 4.92 -4.35 -11.74
C PHE A 289 5.35 -5.10 -13.00
N ARG A 290 6.04 -6.22 -12.78
CA ARG A 290 6.33 -7.25 -13.79
C ARG A 290 5.89 -8.60 -13.25
N GLY A 291 4.79 -9.13 -13.78
CA GLY A 291 4.12 -10.26 -13.11
C GLY A 291 3.69 -9.82 -11.72
N HIS A 292 4.01 -10.66 -10.73
CA HIS A 292 3.76 -10.37 -9.32
C HIS A 292 4.88 -9.57 -8.63
N ILE A 293 5.99 -9.27 -9.32
CA ILE A 293 7.11 -8.52 -8.72
C ILE A 293 6.92 -7.02 -8.90
N GLY A 294 6.96 -6.29 -7.80
CA GLY A 294 6.93 -4.83 -7.78
C GLY A 294 8.30 -4.19 -8.01
N GLU A 295 8.28 -2.98 -8.56
CA GLU A 295 9.39 -2.03 -8.56
C GLU A 295 9.91 -1.80 -7.12
N PRO A 296 11.19 -2.07 -6.81
CA PRO A 296 11.66 -2.15 -5.43
C PRO A 296 11.61 -0.81 -4.67
N SER A 297 11.86 0.33 -5.33
CA SER A 297 12.02 1.61 -4.62
C SER A 297 10.72 2.16 -4.01
N ASN A 298 9.56 1.62 -4.40
CA ASN A 298 8.25 2.04 -3.93
C ASN A 298 7.70 1.21 -2.74
N ALA A 299 8.45 0.22 -2.24
CA ALA A 299 8.10 -0.56 -1.04
C ALA A 299 8.16 0.23 0.27
N GLY A 300 8.88 1.36 0.27
CA GLY A 300 9.12 2.13 1.48
C GLY A 300 9.85 1.30 2.55
N ARG A 301 9.42 1.45 3.80
CA ARG A 301 10.09 0.81 4.96
C ARG A 301 9.89 -0.71 5.06
N LYS A 302 9.19 -1.35 4.13
CA LYS A 302 8.85 -2.78 4.16
C LYS A 302 9.66 -3.64 3.18
N ILE A 303 10.62 -3.05 2.47
CA ILE A 303 11.42 -3.74 1.44
C ILE A 303 12.29 -4.86 2.01
N ASP A 304 12.80 -4.67 3.23
CA ASP A 304 13.61 -5.63 3.97
C ASP A 304 12.91 -6.98 4.14
N LYS A 305 11.61 -6.99 4.46
CA LYS A 305 10.79 -8.19 4.56
C LYS A 305 10.47 -8.83 3.21
N GLY A 306 10.71 -8.12 2.10
CA GLY A 306 10.56 -8.61 0.73
C GLY A 306 9.14 -8.94 0.27
N GLU A 307 8.25 -9.44 1.14
CA GLU A 307 6.89 -9.88 0.83
C GLU A 307 6.07 -8.85 0.05
N ILE A 308 6.26 -7.56 0.34
CA ILE A 308 5.56 -6.47 -0.35
C ILE A 308 5.94 -6.41 -1.83
N ILE A 309 7.23 -6.59 -2.15
CA ILE A 309 7.75 -6.60 -3.52
C ILE A 309 7.48 -7.93 -4.21
N MET A 310 7.54 -9.03 -3.47
CA MET A 310 7.44 -10.39 -4.01
C MET A 310 6.00 -10.88 -4.22
N GLY A 311 5.00 -10.04 -4.03
CA GLY A 311 3.63 -10.38 -4.39
C GLY A 311 2.56 -9.59 -3.65
N ALA A 312 2.74 -9.26 -2.37
CA ALA A 312 1.62 -8.69 -1.59
C ALA A 312 1.12 -7.34 -2.13
N ALA A 313 2.00 -6.52 -2.72
CA ALA A 313 1.57 -5.31 -3.41
C ALA A 313 0.78 -5.61 -4.68
N ALA A 314 1.29 -6.50 -5.54
CA ALA A 314 0.66 -6.83 -6.82
C ALA A 314 -0.67 -7.59 -6.63
N GLU A 315 -0.71 -8.55 -5.70
CA GLU A 315 -1.91 -9.31 -5.32
C GLU A 315 -3.05 -8.35 -4.95
N THR A 316 -2.77 -7.36 -4.10
CA THR A 316 -3.81 -6.41 -3.72
C THR A 316 -4.08 -5.33 -4.77
N SER A 317 -3.05 -4.61 -5.24
CA SER A 317 -3.27 -3.40 -6.07
C SER A 317 -3.42 -3.67 -7.56
N ILE A 318 -3.07 -4.86 -8.05
CA ILE A 318 -3.28 -5.28 -9.43
C ILE A 318 -4.40 -6.31 -9.49
N TRP A 319 -4.26 -7.43 -8.78
CA TRP A 319 -5.21 -8.54 -8.90
C TRP A 319 -6.56 -8.21 -8.25
N ASP A 320 -6.60 -7.96 -6.94
CA ASP A 320 -7.86 -7.71 -6.22
C ASP A 320 -8.56 -6.45 -6.78
N VAL A 321 -7.83 -5.33 -6.83
CA VAL A 321 -8.36 -4.07 -7.37
C VAL A 321 -8.79 -4.22 -8.83
N GLY A 322 -8.01 -4.88 -9.68
CA GLY A 322 -8.35 -5.05 -11.09
C GLY A 322 -9.65 -5.83 -11.28
N ASN A 323 -9.87 -6.90 -10.50
CA ASN A 323 -11.12 -7.66 -10.54
C ASN A 323 -12.31 -6.81 -10.08
N THR A 324 -12.18 -6.03 -8.99
CA THR A 324 -13.23 -5.09 -8.57
C THR A 324 -13.54 -4.04 -9.65
N LEU A 325 -12.53 -3.50 -10.32
CA LEU A 325 -12.71 -2.53 -11.39
C LEU A 325 -13.39 -3.13 -12.65
N LEU A 326 -13.20 -4.43 -12.93
CA LEU A 326 -13.93 -5.13 -13.99
C LEU A 326 -15.41 -5.25 -13.66
N GLU A 327 -15.76 -5.54 -12.40
CA GLU A 327 -17.16 -5.62 -11.97
C GLU A 327 -17.88 -4.26 -12.07
N MET A 328 -17.16 -3.17 -11.86
CA MET A 328 -17.66 -1.80 -12.08
C MET A 328 -17.82 -1.44 -13.58
N GLY A 329 -17.28 -2.25 -14.50
CA GLY A 329 -17.67 -2.28 -15.90
C GLY A 329 -17.00 -1.28 -16.85
N ARG A 330 -15.98 -0.52 -16.43
CA ARG A 330 -15.25 0.45 -17.27
C ARG A 330 -13.84 -0.03 -17.63
N HIS A 331 -13.27 0.47 -18.74
CA HIS A 331 -11.89 0.18 -19.20
C HIS A 331 -11.52 -1.31 -19.22
N GLN A 332 -12.49 -2.18 -19.57
CA GLN A 332 -12.37 -3.63 -19.42
C GLN A 332 -11.13 -4.19 -20.14
N ASP A 333 -10.95 -3.89 -21.42
CA ASP A 333 -9.78 -4.33 -22.20
C ASP A 333 -8.44 -3.95 -21.54
N GLN A 334 -8.32 -2.73 -21.00
CA GLN A 334 -7.08 -2.28 -20.38
C GLN A 334 -6.81 -2.98 -19.04
N ILE A 335 -7.86 -3.29 -18.28
CA ILE A 335 -7.75 -3.99 -17.00
C ILE A 335 -7.49 -5.48 -17.20
N GLU A 336 -8.19 -6.13 -18.13
CA GLU A 336 -7.93 -7.52 -18.53
C GLU A 336 -6.48 -7.68 -18.97
N ALA A 337 -5.95 -6.73 -19.77
CA ALA A 337 -4.54 -6.73 -20.13
C ALA A 337 -3.61 -6.58 -18.92
N ALA A 338 -3.98 -5.78 -17.91
CA ALA A 338 -3.20 -5.63 -16.67
C ALA A 338 -3.19 -6.91 -15.82
N LEU A 339 -4.34 -7.58 -15.70
CA LEU A 339 -4.47 -8.87 -15.02
C LEU A 339 -3.68 -9.97 -15.76
N HIS A 340 -3.75 -9.99 -17.09
CA HIS A 340 -2.92 -10.90 -17.90
C HIS A 340 -1.43 -10.70 -17.63
N ARG A 341 -0.97 -9.45 -17.49
CA ARG A 341 0.44 -9.14 -17.15
C ARG A 341 0.82 -9.51 -15.73
N TYR A 342 -0.12 -9.51 -14.78
CA TYR A 342 0.10 -9.99 -13.42
C TYR A 342 0.37 -11.50 -13.40
N GLU A 343 -0.45 -12.28 -14.12
CA GLU A 343 -0.30 -13.72 -14.21
C GLU A 343 0.92 -14.12 -15.08
N ASN A 344 1.23 -13.32 -16.09
CA ASN A 344 2.23 -13.63 -17.09
C ASN A 344 3.35 -12.57 -17.10
N ALA A 345 4.43 -12.87 -16.38
CA ALA A 345 5.65 -12.05 -16.41
C ALA A 345 6.28 -11.94 -17.81
N GLN A 346 5.86 -12.72 -18.80
CA GLN A 346 6.12 -12.45 -20.22
C GLN A 346 4.79 -12.59 -20.98
N PRO A 347 4.01 -11.51 -21.10
CA PRO A 347 2.65 -11.58 -21.63
C PRO A 347 2.64 -11.89 -23.14
N GLU A 348 1.46 -12.25 -23.62
CA GLU A 348 1.17 -12.29 -25.06
C GLU A 348 1.26 -10.87 -25.64
N GLU A 349 1.42 -10.78 -26.96
CA GLU A 349 1.76 -9.51 -27.60
C GLU A 349 0.65 -8.47 -27.49
N GLU A 350 -0.61 -8.87 -27.65
CA GLU A 350 -1.78 -8.00 -27.48
C GLU A 350 -1.94 -7.44 -26.05
N PHE A 351 -1.50 -8.19 -25.02
CA PHE A 351 -1.58 -7.78 -23.62
C PHE A 351 -0.27 -7.14 -23.11
N ALA A 352 0.74 -7.00 -23.96
CA ALA A 352 2.03 -6.44 -23.55
C ALA A 352 1.94 -4.92 -23.36
N LEU A 353 2.37 -4.45 -22.18
CA LEU A 353 2.67 -3.03 -21.99
C LEU A 353 4.00 -2.75 -22.71
N ASN A 354 4.00 -1.80 -23.65
CA ASN A 354 5.19 -1.42 -24.40
C ASN A 354 5.33 0.10 -24.37
N GLY A 355 6.35 0.59 -23.68
CA GLY A 355 6.60 2.02 -23.61
C GLY A 355 7.67 2.41 -22.61
N ASN A 356 7.90 3.70 -22.50
CA ASN A 356 8.74 4.34 -21.49
C ASN A 356 7.94 5.48 -20.86
N ARG A 357 8.06 5.67 -19.55
CA ARG A 357 7.43 6.76 -18.81
C ARG A 357 8.40 7.33 -17.78
N PHE A 358 8.45 8.65 -17.67
CA PHE A 358 9.10 9.33 -16.56
C PHE A 358 8.03 9.91 -15.63
N PHE A 359 7.95 9.37 -14.42
CA PHE A 359 7.09 9.87 -13.35
C PHE A 359 7.79 11.05 -12.68
N TYR A 360 7.53 12.24 -13.23
CA TYR A 360 8.33 13.45 -12.98
C TYR A 360 8.20 13.98 -11.55
N GLN A 361 7.14 13.66 -10.81
CA GLN A 361 7.04 14.00 -9.38
C GLN A 361 7.71 12.93 -8.51
N SER A 362 7.92 11.73 -9.07
CA SER A 362 8.43 10.56 -8.35
C SER A 362 9.91 10.29 -8.57
N ASP A 363 10.59 11.06 -9.43
CA ASP A 363 11.97 10.80 -9.87
C ASP A 363 12.20 9.34 -10.28
N LEU A 364 11.25 8.79 -11.04
CA LEU A 364 11.23 7.38 -11.42
C LEU A 364 11.01 7.25 -12.92
N MET A 365 11.92 6.58 -13.61
CA MET A 365 11.73 6.18 -15.01
C MET A 365 11.39 4.69 -15.06
N VAL A 366 10.37 4.33 -15.83
CA VAL A 366 10.01 2.94 -16.06
C VAL A 366 9.89 2.68 -17.55
N GLN A 367 10.52 1.61 -18.01
CA GLN A 367 10.39 1.09 -19.35
C GLN A 367 9.78 -0.30 -19.31
N HIS A 368 8.74 -0.51 -20.11
CA HIS A 368 8.17 -1.80 -20.39
C HIS A 368 8.42 -2.20 -21.83
N ARG A 369 8.78 -3.47 -22.00
CA ARG A 369 8.74 -4.21 -23.24
C ARG A 369 8.09 -5.54 -22.97
N ARG A 370 7.61 -6.21 -24.02
CA ARG A 370 7.05 -7.56 -23.89
C ARG A 370 7.95 -8.52 -23.10
N LYS A 371 9.27 -8.42 -23.21
CA LYS A 371 10.22 -9.35 -22.57
C LYS A 371 10.85 -8.86 -21.26
N TYR A 372 10.75 -7.58 -20.93
CA TYR A 372 11.34 -7.06 -19.69
C TYR A 372 10.63 -5.79 -19.21
N MET A 373 10.79 -5.50 -17.92
CA MET A 373 10.57 -4.20 -17.32
C MET A 373 11.90 -3.70 -16.78
N ALA A 374 12.21 -2.42 -16.97
CA ALA A 374 13.30 -1.75 -16.29
C ALA A 374 12.78 -0.54 -15.53
N SER A 375 13.17 -0.40 -14.27
CA SER A 375 12.89 0.79 -13.46
C SER A 375 14.19 1.45 -13.05
N LEU A 376 14.19 2.77 -13.02
CA LEU A 376 15.31 3.56 -12.55
C LEU A 376 14.80 4.61 -11.58
N ARG A 377 15.15 4.42 -10.31
CA ARG A 377 14.93 5.44 -9.28
C ARG A 377 16.13 6.38 -9.19
N ILE A 378 15.90 7.65 -9.47
CA ILE A 378 16.88 8.72 -9.27
C ILE A 378 16.48 9.56 -8.05
N LEU A 379 17.43 10.34 -7.53
CA LEU A 379 17.23 11.19 -6.37
C LEU A 379 17.57 12.63 -6.74
N SER A 380 16.63 13.53 -6.53
CA SER A 380 16.80 14.98 -6.70
C SER A 380 16.71 15.69 -5.36
N ASN A 381 16.65 17.01 -5.41
CA ASN A 381 16.27 17.82 -4.26
C ASN A 381 14.76 17.83 -3.98
N ARG A 382 13.91 17.23 -4.80
CA ARG A 382 12.44 17.27 -4.65
C ARG A 382 11.85 16.00 -4.05
N THR A 383 12.58 14.89 -4.14
CA THR A 383 12.14 13.60 -3.61
C THR A 383 13.12 13.11 -2.55
N CYS A 384 12.67 12.16 -1.72
CA CYS A 384 13.53 11.48 -0.78
C CYS A 384 13.67 9.99 -1.09
N ARG A 385 14.76 9.41 -0.58
CA ARG A 385 14.94 7.96 -0.52
C ARG A 385 13.85 7.31 0.34
N PRO A 386 13.59 6.00 0.15
CA PRO A 386 12.60 5.25 0.92
C PRO A 386 12.73 5.45 2.44
N GLU A 387 11.57 5.42 3.10
CA GLU A 387 11.47 5.54 4.55
C GLU A 387 12.26 4.44 5.28
N THR A 388 12.93 4.82 6.37
CA THR A 388 13.77 3.94 7.19
C THR A 388 13.49 4.17 8.68
N TRP A 389 13.28 3.10 9.45
CA TRP A 389 13.06 3.13 10.90
C TRP A 389 14.02 2.13 11.57
N PRO A 390 15.28 2.53 11.79
CA PRO A 390 16.30 1.62 12.32
C PRO A 390 15.97 1.03 13.69
N ASP A 391 15.30 1.80 14.55
CA ASP A 391 14.90 1.36 15.90
C ASP A 391 13.96 0.14 15.89
N ASP A 392 13.18 -0.01 14.82
CA ASP A 392 12.19 -1.08 14.64
C ASP A 392 12.63 -2.14 13.60
N ASP A 393 13.90 -2.11 13.20
CA ASP A 393 14.47 -2.95 12.13
C ASP A 393 13.62 -2.93 10.86
N MET A 394 13.20 -1.74 10.44
CA MET A 394 12.41 -1.54 9.22
C MET A 394 13.18 -0.72 8.20
N ASN A 395 13.70 -1.39 7.17
CA ASN A 395 14.53 -0.81 6.12
C ASN A 395 15.75 -0.06 6.67
N ALA A 396 16.36 -0.52 7.76
CA ALA A 396 17.46 0.19 8.43
C ALA A 396 18.62 0.53 7.48
N ASN A 397 18.91 -0.35 6.52
CA ASN A 397 19.99 -0.22 5.54
C ASN A 397 19.59 0.45 4.21
N GLY A 398 18.45 1.17 4.16
CA GLY A 398 17.91 1.75 2.94
C GLY A 398 18.61 3.01 2.40
N TYR A 399 19.86 3.30 2.81
CA TYR A 399 20.51 4.59 2.58
C TYR A 399 20.76 4.95 1.11
N PHE A 400 21.03 3.94 0.27
CA PHE A 400 21.40 4.11 -1.15
C PHE A 400 20.25 3.79 -2.14
N GLN A 401 19.03 3.51 -1.66
CA GLN A 401 17.93 2.97 -2.49
C GLN A 401 17.35 3.95 -3.54
N ALA A 402 17.73 5.22 -3.54
CA ALA A 402 17.31 6.18 -4.57
C ALA A 402 18.48 6.75 -5.39
N ASP A 403 19.72 6.30 -5.12
CA ASP A 403 20.94 6.91 -5.68
C ASP A 403 21.25 6.37 -7.09
N GLY A 404 20.21 6.24 -7.93
CA GLY A 404 20.28 5.67 -9.27
C GLY A 404 20.02 4.16 -9.29
N TRP A 405 19.06 3.67 -8.51
CA TRP A 405 18.71 2.24 -8.48
C TRP A 405 18.08 1.81 -9.80
N LEU A 406 18.85 1.10 -10.63
CA LEU A 406 18.38 0.49 -11.88
C LEU A 406 18.03 -0.98 -11.66
N SER A 407 16.74 -1.31 -11.69
CA SER A 407 16.23 -2.68 -11.62
C SER A 407 15.78 -3.16 -13.00
N VAL A 408 16.07 -4.42 -13.35
CA VAL A 408 15.63 -5.05 -14.60
C VAL A 408 14.96 -6.38 -14.25
N LEU A 409 13.68 -6.52 -14.60
CA LEU A 409 12.82 -7.67 -14.33
C LEU A 409 12.39 -8.31 -15.64
N ILE A 410 12.56 -9.62 -15.77
CA ILE A 410 12.32 -10.40 -16.98
C ILE A 410 11.35 -11.55 -16.70
N TYR A 411 11.67 -12.36 -15.68
CA TYR A 411 11.00 -13.63 -15.38
C TYR A 411 10.06 -13.54 -14.17
N GLY A 412 10.16 -12.48 -13.36
CA GLY A 412 9.40 -12.38 -12.12
C GLY A 412 9.99 -13.27 -11.02
N SER A 413 11.30 -13.50 -11.03
CA SER A 413 12.01 -14.27 -10.02
C SER A 413 13.41 -13.71 -9.69
N GLU A 414 13.73 -12.53 -10.21
CA GLU A 414 15.03 -11.86 -10.07
C GLU A 414 15.39 -11.58 -8.62
N PHE A 415 14.39 -11.43 -7.75
CA PHE A 415 14.57 -11.23 -6.31
C PHE A 415 14.28 -12.49 -5.49
N GLY A 416 13.95 -13.60 -6.15
CA GLY A 416 13.60 -14.90 -5.55
C GLY A 416 12.11 -15.17 -5.52
N THR A 417 11.61 -15.70 -4.41
CA THR A 417 10.19 -16.03 -4.20
C THR A 417 9.68 -15.36 -2.93
N LYS A 418 8.35 -15.29 -2.73
CA LYS A 418 7.74 -14.72 -1.51
C LYS A 418 8.31 -15.30 -0.21
N LYS A 419 8.74 -16.57 -0.21
CA LYS A 419 9.32 -17.25 0.97
C LYS A 419 10.85 -17.24 1.03
N ASN A 420 11.52 -17.03 -0.10
CA ASN A 420 12.97 -17.09 -0.23
C ASN A 420 13.44 -15.99 -1.19
N HIS A 421 13.51 -14.77 -0.66
CA HIS A 421 13.89 -13.57 -1.39
C HIS A 421 15.22 -13.01 -0.89
N ILE A 422 15.89 -12.23 -1.73
CA ILE A 422 17.25 -11.76 -1.43
C ILE A 422 17.33 -10.58 -0.47
N PHE A 423 16.24 -9.84 -0.23
CA PHE A 423 16.31 -8.59 0.54
C PHE A 423 16.86 -8.74 1.97
N GLN A 424 16.79 -9.95 2.55
CA GLN A 424 17.38 -10.29 3.85
C GLN A 424 18.90 -10.48 3.82
N VAL A 425 19.47 -10.74 2.63
CA VAL A 425 20.91 -10.96 2.40
C VAL A 425 21.47 -9.99 1.36
N TYR A 426 20.70 -8.95 1.03
CA TYR A 426 21.08 -7.97 0.02
C TYR A 426 22.24 -7.14 0.53
N ASP A 427 23.31 -7.04 -0.26
CA ASP A 427 24.37 -6.10 0.01
C ASP A 427 23.88 -4.70 -0.37
N TRP A 428 23.38 -3.98 0.62
CA TRP A 428 22.84 -2.63 0.49
C TRP A 428 23.90 -1.58 0.13
N ALA A 429 25.20 -1.91 0.18
CA ALA A 429 26.25 -1.07 -0.40
C ALA A 429 26.42 -1.30 -1.91
N LYS A 430 25.83 -2.37 -2.45
CA LYS A 430 25.87 -2.76 -3.87
C LYS A 430 24.48 -2.74 -4.52
N VAL A 431 23.69 -1.70 -4.25
CA VAL A 431 22.40 -1.51 -4.94
C VAL A 431 22.65 -1.33 -6.46
N PRO A 432 21.98 -2.09 -7.33
CA PRO A 432 22.17 -2.04 -8.78
C PRO A 432 21.97 -0.63 -9.35
N GLY A 433 22.90 -0.19 -10.20
CA GLY A 433 22.91 1.15 -10.80
C GLY A 433 23.59 2.23 -9.93
N VAL A 434 23.68 2.04 -8.61
CA VAL A 434 24.25 3.04 -7.69
C VAL A 434 25.78 3.14 -7.85
N THR A 435 26.28 4.38 -7.74
CA THR A 435 27.71 4.67 -7.56
C THR A 435 27.93 5.21 -6.15
N ASN A 436 28.76 4.56 -5.36
CA ASN A 436 29.07 4.95 -3.98
C ASN A 436 30.52 4.62 -3.61
N LEU A 437 31.00 5.24 -2.53
CA LEU A 437 32.18 4.77 -1.82
C LEU A 437 31.78 3.49 -1.08
N TYR A 438 32.42 2.36 -1.39
CA TYR A 438 32.04 1.09 -0.79
C TYR A 438 32.25 1.11 0.72
N THR A 439 31.22 0.71 1.46
CA THR A 439 31.23 0.58 2.92
C THR A 439 30.58 -0.74 3.32
N THR A 440 31.04 -1.34 4.42
CA THR A 440 30.34 -2.46 5.09
C THR A 440 29.44 -1.99 6.23
N ASP A 441 29.53 -0.71 6.59
CA ASP A 441 28.71 -0.05 7.61
C ASP A 441 27.79 0.95 6.91
N ILE A 442 26.54 0.56 6.69
CA ILE A 442 25.54 1.37 5.98
C ILE A 442 25.02 2.44 6.94
N PRO A 443 25.07 3.74 6.57
CA PRO A 443 24.52 4.79 7.42
C PRO A 443 23.02 4.60 7.66
N GLN A 444 22.60 4.63 8.92
CA GLN A 444 21.21 4.44 9.32
C GLN A 444 20.65 5.72 9.92
N PHE A 445 19.60 6.26 9.31
CA PHE A 445 18.90 7.44 9.82
C PHE A 445 17.41 7.15 9.87
N LYS A 446 16.77 7.49 10.99
CA LYS A 446 15.31 7.43 11.10
C LYS A 446 14.70 8.49 10.18
N ARG A 447 13.65 8.12 9.43
CA ARG A 447 12.89 9.09 8.65
C ARG A 447 12.29 10.13 9.59
N GLY A 448 12.52 11.38 9.26
CA GLY A 448 11.99 12.49 9.99
C GLY A 448 12.61 13.79 9.53
N PRO A 449 12.02 14.91 9.94
CA PRO A 449 12.49 16.23 9.53
C PRO A 449 13.88 16.59 10.09
N ILE A 450 14.28 15.99 11.21
CA ILE A 450 15.56 16.28 11.90
C ILE A 450 16.79 15.89 11.06
N HIS A 451 16.70 14.83 10.26
CA HIS A 451 17.80 14.29 9.46
C HIS A 451 17.52 14.37 7.95
N ALA A 452 16.69 15.31 7.51
CA ALA A 452 16.20 15.39 6.14
C ALA A 452 17.34 15.45 5.09
N GLU A 453 18.45 16.11 5.38
CA GLU A 453 19.68 16.19 4.60
C GLU A 453 20.30 14.82 4.25
N HIS A 454 19.98 13.79 5.03
CA HIS A 454 20.36 12.41 4.77
C HIS A 454 19.37 11.65 3.89
N PHE A 455 18.38 12.31 3.30
CA PHE A 455 17.34 11.67 2.50
C PHE A 455 17.25 12.13 1.04
N PHE A 456 17.92 13.21 0.65
CA PHE A 456 17.86 13.75 -0.71
C PHE A 456 19.25 13.99 -1.33
N ASN A 457 19.24 14.35 -2.61
CA ASN A 457 20.39 14.76 -3.39
C ASN A 457 20.32 16.28 -3.61
N ASN A 458 21.43 17.00 -3.46
CA ASN A 458 21.40 18.46 -3.45
C ASN A 458 21.23 19.06 -4.86
N GLU A 459 21.34 18.21 -5.89
CA GLU A 459 21.32 18.62 -7.28
C GLU A 459 19.91 18.93 -7.78
N VAL A 460 19.78 20.10 -8.42
CA VAL A 460 18.53 20.56 -9.04
C VAL A 460 18.33 19.97 -10.43
N PHE A 461 19.42 19.69 -11.16
CA PHE A 461 19.39 19.19 -12.54
C PHE A 461 19.26 17.66 -12.59
N VAL A 462 18.24 17.14 -11.91
CA VAL A 462 17.91 15.71 -11.90
C VAL A 462 16.55 15.55 -12.54
N GLY A 463 16.41 14.59 -13.44
CA GLY A 463 15.13 14.32 -14.10
C GLY A 463 15.27 13.43 -15.32
N GLY A 464 14.22 13.39 -16.11
CA GLY A 464 14.20 12.63 -17.35
C GLY A 464 13.21 13.15 -18.37
N VAL A 465 13.36 12.68 -19.59
CA VAL A 465 12.45 12.93 -20.72
C VAL A 465 12.01 11.60 -21.30
N SER A 466 10.75 11.53 -21.70
CA SER A 466 10.17 10.37 -22.35
C SER A 466 9.28 10.80 -23.49
N ASN A 467 9.31 10.05 -24.59
CA ASN A 467 8.35 10.21 -25.69
C ASN A 467 7.27 9.11 -25.69
N GLY A 468 7.15 8.34 -24.61
CA GLY A 468 6.24 7.21 -24.50
C GLY A 468 6.84 5.87 -24.94
N MET A 469 7.96 5.84 -25.68
CA MET A 469 8.60 4.60 -26.15
C MET A 469 10.03 4.45 -25.67
N VAL A 470 10.83 5.50 -25.85
CA VAL A 470 12.22 5.61 -25.40
C VAL A 470 12.35 6.79 -24.43
N GLY A 471 13.41 6.81 -23.65
CA GLY A 471 13.61 7.84 -22.64
C GLY A 471 15.05 8.04 -22.23
N LEU A 472 15.29 9.12 -21.53
CA LEU A 472 16.57 9.48 -20.95
C LEU A 472 16.34 9.99 -19.53
N ALA A 473 17.15 9.53 -18.59
CA ALA A 473 17.20 10.06 -17.23
C ALA A 473 18.63 10.47 -16.87
N THR A 474 18.79 11.55 -16.11
CA THR A 474 20.09 12.05 -15.66
C THR A 474 20.05 12.46 -14.21
N MET A 475 21.16 12.21 -13.52
CA MET A 475 21.36 12.51 -12.10
C MET A 475 22.83 12.89 -11.88
N PRO A 476 23.17 14.18 -11.97
CA PRO A 476 24.25 14.74 -11.19
C PRO A 476 24.02 14.37 -9.72
N TYR A 477 25.06 13.89 -9.06
CA TYR A 477 24.95 13.27 -7.75
C TYR A 477 25.92 13.92 -6.78
N GLN A 478 25.37 14.60 -5.78
CA GLN A 478 26.10 15.23 -4.71
C GLN A 478 25.24 15.30 -3.45
N ARG A 479 25.62 14.53 -2.42
CA ARG A 479 24.92 14.51 -1.13
C ARG A 479 25.75 15.21 -0.05
N TYR A 480 25.10 15.91 0.89
CA TYR A 480 25.77 16.71 1.93
C TYR A 480 26.84 15.92 2.71
N HIS A 481 26.56 14.66 3.03
CA HIS A 481 27.40 13.84 3.91
C HIS A 481 28.18 12.76 3.17
N LEU A 482 28.23 12.81 1.83
CA LEU A 482 29.03 11.88 1.04
C LEU A 482 30.10 12.65 0.27
N PRO A 483 31.37 12.22 0.32
CA PRO A 483 32.46 12.91 -0.38
C PRO A 483 32.46 12.70 -1.89
N LEU A 484 31.50 11.93 -2.41
CA LEU A 484 31.43 11.50 -3.79
C LEU A 484 30.62 12.47 -4.65
N HIS A 485 31.21 12.89 -5.76
CA HIS A 485 30.50 13.52 -6.88
C HIS A 485 30.55 12.58 -8.09
N ALA A 486 29.42 12.41 -8.77
CA ALA A 486 29.33 11.70 -10.05
C ALA A 486 28.21 12.29 -10.92
N ASN A 487 28.37 12.23 -12.24
CA ASN A 487 27.29 12.47 -13.21
C ASN A 487 26.86 11.14 -13.81
N LYS A 488 25.60 10.76 -13.60
CA LYS A 488 25.03 9.51 -14.08
C LYS A 488 23.89 9.77 -15.05
N THR A 489 23.91 9.11 -16.21
CA THR A 489 22.87 9.26 -17.23
C THR A 489 22.53 7.89 -17.81
N TRP A 490 21.25 7.65 -18.04
CA TRP A 490 20.70 6.41 -18.59
C TRP A 490 19.87 6.71 -19.83
N PHE A 491 20.13 5.98 -20.92
CA PHE A 491 19.38 6.04 -22.16
C PHE A 491 18.64 4.72 -22.36
N PHE A 492 17.32 4.79 -22.49
CA PHE A 492 16.43 3.66 -22.63
C PHE A 492 15.99 3.52 -24.09
N PHE A 493 16.49 2.49 -24.78
CA PHE A 493 16.08 2.11 -26.14
C PHE A 493 15.25 0.82 -26.11
N ASP A 494 15.01 0.19 -27.25
CA ASP A 494 14.09 -0.96 -27.33
C ASP A 494 14.61 -2.23 -26.64
N ASP A 495 15.89 -2.53 -26.79
CA ASP A 495 16.53 -3.75 -26.30
C ASP A 495 17.82 -3.48 -25.51
N VAL A 496 18.18 -2.20 -25.34
CA VAL A 496 19.41 -1.79 -24.66
C VAL A 496 19.18 -0.58 -23.76
N ILE A 497 19.79 -0.63 -22.59
CA ILE A 497 19.90 0.50 -21.67
C ILE A 497 21.38 0.88 -21.61
N ILE A 498 21.70 2.11 -22.00
CA ILE A 498 23.07 2.64 -21.93
C ILE A 498 23.19 3.44 -20.63
N ALA A 499 23.99 2.95 -19.68
CA ALA A 499 24.30 3.65 -18.44
C ALA A 499 25.70 4.27 -18.52
N LEU A 500 25.79 5.60 -18.46
CA LEU A 500 27.03 6.36 -18.50
C LEU A 500 27.31 7.00 -17.13
N GLY A 501 28.55 6.89 -16.68
CA GLY A 501 29.09 7.58 -15.50
C GLY A 501 30.27 8.46 -15.90
N SER A 502 30.29 9.71 -15.45
CA SER A 502 31.37 10.66 -15.71
C SER A 502 31.62 11.59 -14.53
N GLY A 503 32.77 12.26 -14.50
CA GLY A 503 33.11 13.19 -13.42
C GLY A 503 33.15 12.55 -12.02
N ILE A 504 33.44 11.25 -11.94
CA ILE A 504 33.47 10.51 -10.68
C ILE A 504 34.71 10.95 -9.89
N THR A 505 34.51 11.69 -8.81
CA THR A 505 35.58 12.24 -7.97
C THR A 505 35.20 12.20 -6.50
N LEU A 506 36.21 12.11 -5.64
CA LEU A 506 36.07 12.32 -4.20
C LEU A 506 36.57 13.72 -3.85
N TRP A 507 35.99 14.36 -2.83
CA TRP A 507 36.53 15.62 -2.28
C TRP A 507 37.98 15.43 -1.85
N GLU A 508 38.85 16.42 -2.10
CA GLU A 508 40.31 16.30 -1.93
C GLU A 508 40.76 15.81 -0.53
N SER A 509 39.96 16.07 0.51
CA SER A 509 40.22 15.66 1.89
C SER A 509 39.85 14.21 2.23
N HIS A 510 39.13 13.50 1.35
CA HIS A 510 38.71 12.11 1.54
C HIS A 510 39.55 11.15 0.70
N GLN A 511 40.79 10.95 1.11
CA GLN A 511 41.59 9.79 0.69
C GLN A 511 41.32 8.63 1.63
N THR A 512 40.20 7.93 1.42
CA THR A 512 40.00 6.63 2.09
C THR A 512 40.66 5.53 1.26
N GLY A 513 41.03 4.43 1.90
CA GLY A 513 41.52 3.22 1.20
C GLY A 513 40.38 2.43 0.52
N GLU A 514 39.14 2.92 0.59
CA GLU A 514 37.97 2.24 0.04
C GLU A 514 37.82 2.52 -1.46
N SER A 515 37.23 1.57 -2.17
CA SER A 515 36.99 1.70 -3.61
C SER A 515 35.68 2.45 -3.86
N VAL A 516 35.71 3.39 -4.82
CA VAL A 516 34.48 3.85 -5.45
C VAL A 516 34.00 2.77 -6.40
N ILE A 517 32.75 2.32 -6.22
CA ILE A 517 32.16 1.26 -7.02
C ILE A 517 30.95 1.78 -7.79
N THR A 518 30.62 1.12 -8.89
CA THR A 518 29.31 1.22 -9.54
C THR A 518 28.79 -0.19 -9.74
N THR A 519 27.65 -0.51 -9.16
CA THR A 519 27.12 -1.87 -9.23
C THR A 519 26.29 -2.05 -10.50
N ILE A 520 26.58 -3.09 -11.28
CA ILE A 520 25.82 -3.38 -12.51
C ILE A 520 24.52 -4.13 -12.18
N SER A 521 24.60 -5.15 -11.33
CA SER A 521 23.44 -5.98 -10.95
C SER A 521 23.69 -6.73 -9.65
N GLN A 522 22.61 -7.05 -8.96
CA GLN A 522 22.56 -7.88 -7.76
C GLN A 522 21.17 -8.53 -7.74
N ILE A 523 21.13 -9.82 -8.09
CA ILE A 523 19.92 -10.61 -8.26
C ILE A 523 20.03 -11.92 -7.48
N ASN A 524 18.88 -12.56 -7.24
CA ASN A 524 18.81 -13.85 -6.59
C ASN A 524 19.47 -14.94 -7.41
N PHE A 525 20.11 -15.82 -6.66
CA PHE A 525 20.61 -17.07 -7.16
C PHE A 525 19.79 -18.19 -6.54
N SER A 526 18.67 -18.54 -7.19
CA SER A 526 17.73 -19.52 -6.64
C SER A 526 18.20 -20.97 -6.80
N GLU A 527 19.02 -21.30 -7.81
CA GLU A 527 19.77 -22.56 -7.98
C GLU A 527 20.41 -22.63 -9.40
N GLY A 528 21.62 -23.20 -9.56
CA GLY A 528 22.19 -23.53 -10.87
C GLY A 528 23.66 -23.16 -11.08
N TYR A 529 24.01 -22.77 -12.31
CA TYR A 529 25.29 -22.14 -12.68
C TYR A 529 24.98 -21.02 -13.67
N TYR A 530 25.51 -19.82 -13.46
CA TYR A 530 25.54 -18.82 -14.53
C TYR A 530 26.66 -19.15 -15.50
N THR A 531 26.36 -19.08 -16.80
CA THR A 531 27.40 -19.13 -17.82
C THR A 531 27.80 -17.71 -18.14
N MET A 532 28.91 -17.25 -17.56
CA MET A 532 29.48 -15.95 -17.91
C MET A 532 30.24 -16.09 -19.23
N GLY A 533 29.72 -15.41 -20.26
CA GLY A 533 30.40 -15.30 -21.55
C GLY A 533 31.50 -14.24 -21.48
N TYR A 534 32.71 -14.64 -21.84
CA TYR A 534 33.86 -13.77 -22.08
C TYR A 534 34.19 -13.77 -23.57
N HIS A 535 34.97 -12.78 -24.01
CA HIS A 535 35.41 -12.72 -25.41
C HIS A 535 36.21 -13.97 -25.87
N ASN A 536 36.73 -14.77 -24.93
CA ASN A 536 37.56 -15.95 -25.16
C ASN A 536 36.92 -17.28 -24.71
N GLY A 537 35.64 -17.28 -24.34
CA GLY A 537 34.95 -18.51 -23.95
C GLY A 537 33.84 -18.27 -22.92
N THR A 538 33.46 -19.32 -22.22
CA THR A 538 32.40 -19.24 -21.20
C THR A 538 32.88 -19.87 -19.91
N GLN A 539 32.59 -19.24 -18.77
CA GLN A 539 32.82 -19.82 -17.45
C GLN A 539 31.50 -20.12 -16.77
N LYS A 540 31.35 -21.34 -16.25
CA LYS A 540 30.28 -21.63 -15.29
C LYS A 540 30.69 -21.08 -13.94
N VAL A 541 29.91 -20.14 -13.44
CA VAL A 541 30.01 -19.58 -12.08
C VAL A 541 28.86 -20.15 -11.27
N ARG A 542 29.19 -20.73 -10.13
CA ARG A 542 28.23 -21.24 -9.17
C ARG A 542 27.84 -20.14 -8.20
#